data_AF-A0A2J7QM45-F1
#
_entry.id   AF-A0A2J7QM45-F1
#
_cell.length_a   1.000
_cell.length_b   1.000
_cell.length_c   1.000
_cell.angle_alpha   90.00
_cell.angle_beta   90.00
_cell.angle_gamma   90.00
#
_symmetry.space_group_name_H-M   'P 1'
#
loop_
_entity.id
_entity.type
_entity.pdbx_description
1 polymer ?
#
loop_
_entity_poly.entity_id
_entity_poly.type
_entity_poly.pdbx_seq_one_letter_code
_entity_poly.pdbx_strand_id
1 'polypeptide(L)'
;MADLREQRVCIKFCFKLGKTAAETHQMLKQAFGENSLGQTKTYNWYKRFKNGRTLTDDHDRSGRPSTGKTPENVAKVRNLILQDHRLTIQDLYNTLGLSYGTCQ
;
A
#
# COMPACT_ATOMS: atom_id res chain seq x y z
N MET A 1 -0.67 19.74 -7.40
CA MET A 1 0.11 19.16 -6.30
C MET A 1 1.35 18.53 -6.92
N ALA A 2 2.55 18.84 -6.45
CA ALA A 2 3.75 18.15 -6.95
C ALA A 2 3.59 16.65 -6.69
N ASP A 3 3.79 15.82 -7.71
CA ASP A 3 3.64 14.37 -7.56
C ASP A 3 4.70 13.89 -6.55
N LEU A 4 4.28 13.27 -5.45
CA LEU A 4 5.19 12.73 -4.43
C LEU A 4 6.20 11.75 -5.05
N ARG A 5 5.84 11.13 -6.17
CA ARG A 5 6.70 10.26 -6.96
C ARG A 5 7.86 11.03 -7.59
N GLU A 6 7.61 12.20 -8.16
CA GLU A 6 8.63 13.07 -8.77
C GLU A 6 9.71 13.43 -7.75
N GLN A 7 9.31 13.87 -6.56
CA GLN A 7 10.26 14.24 -5.51
C GLN A 7 11.08 13.04 -5.03
N ARG A 8 10.52 11.82 -5.01
CA ARG A 8 11.29 10.59 -4.69
C ARG A 8 12.32 10.27 -5.76
N VAL A 9 12.01 10.53 -7.03
CA VAL A 9 12.98 10.43 -8.13
C VAL A 9 14.11 11.44 -7.93
N CYS A 10 13.80 12.68 -7.55
CA CYS A 10 14.81 13.70 -7.23
C CYS A 10 15.71 13.27 -6.04
N ILE A 11 15.15 12.64 -5.00
CA ILE A 11 15.95 12.09 -3.88
C ILE A 11 16.92 11.02 -4.39
N LYS A 12 16.43 10.09 -5.24
CA LYS A 12 17.27 9.03 -5.84
C LYS A 12 18.38 9.63 -6.71
N PHE A 13 18.07 10.66 -7.47
CA PHE A 13 19.04 11.40 -8.28
C PHE A 13 20.13 12.04 -7.40
N CYS A 14 19.75 12.77 -6.35
CA CYS A 14 20.70 13.38 -5.42
C CYS A 14 21.58 12.34 -4.72
N PHE A 15 21.02 11.20 -4.31
CA PHE A 15 21.78 10.08 -3.76
C PHE A 15 22.84 9.54 -4.74
N LYS A 16 22.48 9.38 -6.03
CA LYS A 16 23.43 8.96 -7.07
C LYS A 16 24.52 10.00 -7.34
N LEU A 17 24.23 11.28 -7.13
CA LEU A 17 25.21 12.36 -7.20
C LEU A 17 26.12 12.44 -5.96
N GLY A 18 25.94 11.57 -4.97
CA GLY A 18 26.73 11.58 -3.74
C GLY A 18 26.36 12.70 -2.76
N LYS A 19 25.22 13.37 -2.96
CA LYS A 19 24.71 14.40 -2.04
C LYS A 19 24.23 13.76 -0.75
N THR A 20 24.43 14.45 0.37
CA THR A 20 23.93 14.02 1.68
C THR A 20 22.40 14.15 1.77
N ALA A 21 21.79 13.49 2.76
CA ALA A 21 20.35 13.61 3.01
C ALA A 21 19.92 15.05 3.35
N ALA A 22 20.79 15.80 4.04
CA ALA A 22 20.56 17.19 4.41
C ALA A 22 20.54 18.11 3.17
N GLU A 23 21.56 18.00 2.31
CA GLU A 23 21.62 18.74 1.04
C GLU A 23 20.44 18.38 0.14
N THR A 24 20.10 17.09 0.05
CA THR A 24 18.94 16.63 -0.74
C THR A 24 17.65 17.30 -0.27
N HIS A 25 17.43 17.42 1.05
CA HIS A 25 16.26 18.10 1.58
C HIS A 25 16.24 19.60 1.25
N GLN A 26 17.39 20.28 1.32
CA GLN A 26 17.50 21.68 0.93
C GLN A 26 17.21 21.87 -0.56
N MET A 27 17.75 21.00 -1.43
CA MET A 27 17.50 21.03 -2.87
C MET A 27 16.01 20.79 -3.19
N LEU A 28 15.35 19.86 -2.50
CA LEU A 28 13.91 19.66 -2.64
C LEU A 28 13.12 20.89 -2.20
N LYS A 29 13.49 21.51 -1.08
CA LYS A 29 12.82 22.72 -0.60
C LYS A 29 12.99 23.89 -1.57
N GLN A 30 14.16 24.01 -2.19
CA GLN A 30 14.43 25.02 -3.21
C GLN A 30 13.63 24.78 -4.50
N ALA A 31 13.52 23.54 -4.96
CA ALA A 31 12.82 23.20 -6.21
C ALA A 31 11.28 23.18 -6.07
N PHE A 32 10.76 22.66 -4.95
CA PHE A 32 9.32 22.42 -4.76
C PHE A 32 8.65 23.37 -3.76
N GLY A 33 9.43 24.19 -3.04
CA GLY A 33 8.92 25.16 -2.06
C GLY A 33 8.09 24.50 -0.95
N GLU A 34 6.92 25.07 -0.68
CA GLU A 34 5.94 24.57 0.30
C GLU A 34 5.37 23.19 -0.06
N ASN A 35 5.44 22.79 -1.32
CA ASN A 35 5.01 21.46 -1.76
C ASN A 35 6.09 20.38 -1.54
N SER A 36 7.26 20.73 -1.00
CA SER A 36 8.36 19.79 -0.81
C SER A 36 8.08 18.74 0.28
N LEU A 37 8.70 17.57 0.12
CA LEU A 37 8.72 16.54 1.13
C LEU A 37 9.41 17.05 2.39
N GLY A 38 8.70 16.99 3.52
CA GLY A 38 9.27 17.28 4.82
C GLY A 38 10.52 16.43 5.12
N GLN A 39 11.38 16.96 5.99
CA GLN A 39 12.71 16.41 6.29
C GLN A 39 12.68 14.91 6.62
N THR A 40 11.79 14.47 7.51
CA THR A 40 11.67 13.06 7.92
C THR A 40 11.36 12.13 6.73
N LYS A 41 10.47 12.54 5.83
CA LYS A 41 10.14 11.74 4.64
C LYS A 41 11.33 11.66 3.68
N THR A 42 12.01 12.78 3.46
CA THR A 42 13.22 12.86 2.64
C THR A 42 14.30 11.91 3.16
N TYR A 43 14.57 11.95 4.47
CA TYR A 43 15.60 11.12 5.11
C TYR A 43 15.25 9.63 5.07
N ASN A 44 13.97 9.28 5.29
CA ASN A 44 13.51 7.91 5.17
C ASN A 44 13.71 7.35 3.75
N TRP A 45 13.37 8.12 2.71
CA TRP A 45 13.61 7.72 1.34
C TRP A 45 15.10 7.62 1.02
N TYR A 46 15.90 8.58 1.46
CA TYR A 46 17.35 8.54 1.31
C TYR A 46 17.95 7.28 1.96
N LYS A 47 17.54 6.93 3.18
CA LYS A 47 17.96 5.69 3.86
C LYS A 47 17.56 4.44 3.09
N ARG A 48 16.35 4.42 2.50
CA ARG A 48 15.91 3.29 1.66
C ARG A 48 16.83 3.11 0.43
N PHE A 49 17.22 4.19 -0.24
CA PHE A 49 18.17 4.13 -1.36
C PHE A 49 19.56 3.68 -0.90
N LYS A 50 20.03 4.15 0.26
CA LYS A 50 21.28 3.67 0.87
C LYS A 50 21.25 2.16 1.17
N ASN A 51 20.09 1.63 1.54
CA ASN A 51 19.87 0.20 1.80
C ASN A 51 19.65 -0.63 0.52
N GLY A 52 19.89 -0.07 -0.68
CA GLY A 52 19.84 -0.80 -1.95
C GLY A 52 18.47 -0.83 -2.64
N ARG A 53 17.45 -0.14 -2.11
CA ARG A 53 16.16 -0.03 -2.82
C ARG A 53 16.34 0.76 -4.11
N THR A 54 15.79 0.29 -5.23
CA THR A 54 15.85 0.98 -6.53
C THR A 54 14.51 1.60 -6.95
N LEU A 55 13.39 1.10 -6.43
CA LEU A 55 12.04 1.55 -6.77
C LEU A 55 11.67 2.84 -6.02
N THR A 56 11.11 3.80 -6.74
CA THR A 56 10.56 5.07 -6.22
C THR A 56 9.07 4.97 -5.87
N ASP A 57 8.41 3.92 -6.35
CA ASP A 57 7.03 3.60 -6.00
C ASP A 57 6.94 3.00 -4.61
N ASP A 58 5.81 3.22 -3.95
CA ASP A 58 5.50 2.50 -2.73
C ASP A 58 5.36 1.01 -3.05
N HIS A 59 5.74 0.16 -2.10
CA HIS A 59 5.42 -1.26 -2.24
C HIS A 59 3.90 -1.41 -2.16
N ASP A 60 3.40 -2.50 -2.75
CA ASP A 60 2.02 -2.91 -2.53
C ASP A 60 1.74 -2.86 -1.04
N ARG A 61 0.69 -2.13 -0.68
CA ARG A 61 0.23 -2.10 0.70
C ARG A 61 -0.24 -3.51 0.98
N SER A 62 0.47 -4.21 1.85
CA SER A 62 -0.09 -5.34 2.58
C SER A 62 -1.26 -4.79 3.38
N GLY A 63 -2.44 -4.76 2.76
CA GLY A 63 -3.67 -4.43 3.45
C GLY A 63 -3.87 -5.40 4.60
N ARG A 64 -4.82 -5.10 5.49
CA ARG A 64 -5.23 -6.07 6.49
C ARG A 64 -5.69 -7.34 5.77
N PRO A 65 -5.10 -8.53 6.05
CA PRO A 65 -5.62 -9.77 5.50
C PRO A 65 -7.09 -9.87 5.88
N SER A 66 -7.97 -10.06 4.89
CA SER A 66 -9.36 -10.33 5.20
C SER A 66 -9.42 -11.70 5.85
N THR A 67 -9.69 -11.75 7.15
CA THR A 67 -9.88 -13.00 7.90
C THR A 67 -11.11 -13.77 7.42
N GLY A 68 -12.06 -13.09 6.77
CA GLY A 68 -13.26 -13.70 6.21
C GLY A 68 -13.04 -14.36 4.84
N LYS A 69 -12.30 -13.73 3.94
CA LYS A 69 -12.14 -14.16 2.53
C LYS A 69 -11.01 -15.19 2.34
N THR A 70 -10.95 -16.20 3.20
CA THR A 70 -10.06 -17.34 2.97
C THR A 70 -10.55 -18.16 1.76
N PRO A 71 -9.65 -18.81 1.00
CA PRO A 71 -10.06 -19.66 -0.13
C PRO A 71 -11.05 -20.75 0.28
N GLU A 72 -10.92 -21.27 1.50
CA GLU A 72 -11.81 -22.26 2.10
C GLU A 72 -13.22 -21.70 2.30
N ASN A 73 -13.35 -20.52 2.91
CA ASN A 73 -14.65 -19.89 3.14
C ASN A 73 -15.34 -19.53 1.81
N VAL A 74 -14.56 -19.06 0.83
CA VAL A 74 -15.07 -18.79 -0.52
C VAL A 74 -15.59 -20.07 -1.19
N ALA A 75 -14.87 -21.18 -1.06
CA ALA A 75 -15.31 -22.47 -1.60
C ALA A 75 -16.60 -22.97 -0.92
N LYS A 76 -16.69 -22.86 0.41
CA LYS A 76 -17.89 -23.23 1.19
C LYS A 76 -19.13 -22.43 0.77
N VAL A 77 -18.99 -21.11 0.64
CA VAL A 77 -20.08 -20.23 0.15
C VAL A 77 -20.49 -20.60 -1.27
N ARG A 78 -19.53 -20.80 -2.18
CA ARG A 78 -19.81 -21.19 -3.57
C ARG A 78 -20.54 -22.53 -3.67
N ASN A 79 -20.13 -23.52 -2.88
CA ASN A 79 -20.76 -24.84 -2.88
C ASN A 79 -22.22 -24.78 -2.42
N LEU A 80 -22.53 -24.00 -1.38
CA LEU A 80 -23.91 -23.81 -0.91
C LEU A 80 -24.79 -23.13 -1.97
N ILE A 81 -24.28 -22.09 -2.63
CA ILE A 81 -25.02 -21.41 -3.70
C ILE A 81 -25.27 -22.35 -4.89
N LEU A 82 -24.31 -23.22 -5.23
CA LEU A 82 -24.47 -24.21 -6.30
C LEU A 82 -25.48 -25.31 -5.94
N GLN A 83 -25.64 -25.63 -4.66
CA GLN A 83 -26.64 -26.58 -4.19
C GLN A 83 -28.04 -25.96 -4.16
N ASP A 84 -28.16 -24.71 -3.72
CA ASP A 84 -29.40 -23.96 -3.72
C ASP A 84 -29.17 -22.48 -4.01
N HIS A 85 -29.58 -22.07 -5.21
CA HIS A 85 -29.48 -20.69 -5.68
C HIS A 85 -30.47 -19.73 -4.99
N ARG A 86 -31.39 -20.21 -4.16
CA ARG A 86 -32.36 -19.40 -3.42
C ARG A 86 -31.87 -18.97 -2.03
N LEU A 87 -30.70 -19.43 -1.60
CA LEU A 87 -30.13 -19.08 -0.30
C LEU A 87 -29.82 -17.59 -0.22
N THR A 88 -30.25 -16.96 0.87
CA THR A 88 -29.93 -15.56 1.16
C THR A 88 -28.59 -15.44 1.87
N ILE A 89 -28.01 -14.23 1.92
CA ILE A 89 -26.78 -13.96 2.69
C ILE A 89 -26.99 -14.34 4.17
N GLN A 90 -28.20 -14.13 4.70
CA GLN A 90 -28.61 -14.52 6.05
C GLN A 90 -28.47 -16.03 6.27
N ASP A 91 -28.96 -16.82 5.33
CA ASP A 91 -28.88 -18.28 5.39
C ASP A 91 -27.42 -18.73 5.32
N LEU A 92 -26.65 -18.18 4.38
CA LEU A 92 -25.24 -18.52 4.18
C LEU A 92 -24.39 -18.30 5.43
N TYR A 93 -24.53 -17.15 6.10
CA TYR A 93 -23.70 -16.88 7.28
C TYR A 93 -24.17 -17.68 8.49
N ASN A 94 -25.47 -17.94 8.64
CA ASN A 94 -26.02 -18.81 9.69
C ASN A 94 -25.55 -20.27 9.52
N THR A 95 -25.52 -20.76 8.28
CA THR A 95 -25.07 -22.13 7.96
C THR A 95 -23.55 -22.28 8.12
N LEU A 96 -22.76 -21.28 7.73
CA LEU A 96 -21.30 -21.37 7.71
C LEU A 96 -20.63 -20.85 8.99
N GLY A 97 -21.38 -20.23 9.90
CA GLY A 97 -20.83 -19.58 11.10
C GLY A 97 -19.90 -18.41 10.77
N LEU A 98 -20.07 -17.79 9.61
CA LEU A 98 -19.27 -16.66 9.14
C LEU A 98 -19.94 -15.34 9.53
N SER A 99 -19.19 -14.24 9.45
CA SER A 99 -19.80 -12.92 9.58
C SER A 99 -20.57 -12.56 8.32
N TYR A 100 -21.65 -11.79 8.47
CA TYR A 100 -22.43 -11.26 7.35
C TYR A 100 -21.54 -10.62 6.27
N GLY A 101 -20.57 -9.78 6.67
CA GLY A 101 -19.65 -9.11 5.74
C GLY A 101 -18.64 -10.04 5.05
N THR A 102 -18.54 -11.30 5.47
CA THR A 102 -17.78 -12.33 4.75
C THR A 102 -18.63 -12.98 3.65
N CYS A 103 -19.94 -13.08 3.86
CA CYS A 103 -20.90 -13.69 2.94
C CYS A 103 -21.50 -12.70 1.91
N GLN A 104 -21.30 -11.39 2.09
CA GLN A 104 -21.65 -10.32 1.14
C GLN A 104 -20.59 -10.17 0.04
#